data_AF-A0A162ZBD4-F1
#
_entry.id   AF-A0A162ZBD4-F1
#
_cell.length_a   1.000
_cell.length_b   1.000
_cell.length_c   1.000
_cell.angle_alpha   90.00
_cell.angle_beta   90.00
_cell.angle_gamma   90.00
#
_symmetry.space_group_name_H-M   'P 1'
#
loop_
_entity.id
_entity.type
_entity.pdbx_description
1 polymer ?
#
loop_
_entity_poly.entity_id
_entity_poly.type
_entity_poly.pdbx_seq_one_letter_code
_entity_poly.pdbx_strand_id
1 'polypeptide(L)'
;MFRNQYDNDVSTWSPQGRIHQVEYAVEAVKQGSAAIGLKNKKYAILLALKRSSGELASYQKKLIKIDDHMGIGIAGLTSDARVLSNFMRTEAMRSKMLYDRPLPVQRIVAAIADKAQVNTQQYGRRPYGVGLLVIGHDETGPHLFECSPSGTCFEYHAMSIGARSQSAKTYLESHYQEFANESLNELVRHGLQALRDTLQQDSELNIHNTSLGIVGEDRDFEIIEGEALQVYLDLLGEETGRTRRSAAGVSASDSVAAEGQRTGEASGVTPMDTDA
;
A
#
# COMPACT_ATOMS: atom_id res chain seq x y z
N MET A 1 -26.47 20.60 3.66
CA MET A 1 -25.29 19.92 3.06
C MET A 1 -24.45 21.02 2.42
N PHE A 2 -23.22 21.25 2.86
CA PHE A 2 -22.35 22.26 2.24
C PHE A 2 -21.89 21.72 0.89
N ARG A 3 -22.37 22.32 -0.20
CA ARG A 3 -21.94 21.97 -1.57
C ARG A 3 -20.66 22.74 -1.87
N ASN A 4 -19.57 22.03 -2.13
CA ASN A 4 -18.34 22.66 -2.60
C ASN A 4 -18.55 23.10 -4.05
N GLN A 5 -18.06 24.29 -4.41
CA GLN A 5 -18.22 24.84 -5.76
C GLN A 5 -17.00 24.54 -6.64
N TYR A 6 -15.89 24.12 -6.03
CA TYR A 6 -14.57 23.92 -6.64
C TYR A 6 -14.19 22.45 -6.79
N ASP A 7 -15.16 21.54 -6.73
CA ASP A 7 -14.94 20.09 -6.82
C ASP A 7 -15.53 19.46 -8.09
N ASN A 8 -16.04 20.27 -9.04
CA ASN A 8 -16.73 19.76 -10.21
C ASN A 8 -15.80 19.16 -11.28
N ASP A 9 -14.57 19.69 -11.43
CA ASP A 9 -13.63 19.25 -12.47
C ASP A 9 -12.16 19.37 -12.03
N VAL A 10 -11.27 18.67 -12.74
CA VAL A 10 -9.82 18.62 -12.46
C VAL A 10 -9.09 19.93 -12.76
N SER A 11 -9.62 20.76 -13.66
CA SER A 11 -8.98 22.04 -14.04
C SER A 11 -9.37 23.22 -13.13
N THR A 12 -10.15 22.98 -12.07
CA THR A 12 -10.61 24.03 -11.16
C THR A 12 -9.82 24.01 -9.86
N TRP A 13 -9.13 25.11 -9.56
CA TRP A 13 -8.44 25.31 -8.29
C TRP A 13 -9.39 25.86 -7.23
N SER A 14 -9.26 25.35 -6.01
CA SER A 14 -9.91 25.95 -4.85
C SER A 14 -9.19 27.23 -4.40
N PRO A 15 -9.85 28.12 -3.63
CA PRO A 15 -9.20 29.27 -3.00
C PRO A 15 -8.02 28.92 -2.09
N GLN A 16 -7.93 27.66 -1.63
CA GLN A 16 -6.82 27.14 -0.84
C GLN A 16 -5.69 26.56 -1.69
N GLY A 17 -5.75 26.66 -3.02
CA GLY A 17 -4.74 26.11 -3.92
C GLY A 17 -4.76 24.58 -4.00
N ARG A 18 -5.95 23.96 -3.91
CA ARG A 18 -6.12 22.50 -3.97
C ARG A 18 -6.95 22.10 -5.19
N ILE A 19 -6.70 20.89 -5.70
CA ILE A 19 -7.54 20.25 -6.74
C ILE A 19 -8.28 19.07 -6.10
N HIS A 20 -9.54 19.29 -5.72
CA HIS A 20 -10.31 18.30 -4.97
C HIS A 20 -10.52 16.98 -5.73
N GLN A 21 -10.70 17.01 -7.05
CA GLN A 21 -10.86 15.79 -7.85
C GLN A 21 -9.64 14.84 -7.78
N VAL A 22 -8.43 15.39 -7.65
CA VAL A 22 -7.22 14.59 -7.46
C VAL A 22 -7.20 13.97 -6.08
N GLU A 23 -7.58 14.72 -5.05
CA GLU A 23 -7.64 14.23 -3.67
C GLU A 23 -8.68 13.11 -3.52
N TYR A 24 -9.83 13.24 -4.17
CA TYR A 24 -10.84 12.19 -4.20
C TYR A 24 -10.35 10.92 -4.90
N ALA A 25 -9.56 11.06 -5.98
CA ALA A 25 -8.93 9.91 -6.63
C ALA A 25 -7.91 9.22 -5.72
N VAL A 26 -7.14 9.97 -4.93
CA VAL A 26 -6.23 9.41 -3.91
C VAL A 26 -7.02 8.66 -2.83
N GLU A 27 -8.16 9.17 -2.38
CA GLU A 27 -9.03 8.45 -1.44
C GLU A 27 -9.61 7.17 -2.04
N ALA A 28 -9.88 7.13 -3.36
CA ALA A 28 -10.35 5.91 -4.03
C ALA A 28 -9.33 4.77 -3.95
N VAL A 29 -8.02 5.06 -3.90
CA VAL A 29 -6.96 4.05 -3.70
C VAL A 29 -7.15 3.33 -2.38
N LYS A 30 -7.51 4.06 -1.31
CA LYS A 30 -7.72 3.50 0.03
C LYS A 30 -8.92 2.56 0.11
N GLN A 31 -9.84 2.61 -0.85
CA GLN A 31 -10.97 1.68 -0.94
C GLN A 31 -10.58 0.32 -1.54
N GLY A 32 -9.48 0.28 -2.30
CA GLY A 32 -8.89 -0.97 -2.77
C GLY A 32 -8.38 -1.81 -1.60
N SER A 33 -8.32 -3.14 -1.73
CA SER A 33 -7.67 -3.96 -0.70
C SER A 33 -6.17 -3.65 -0.61
N ALA A 34 -5.51 -4.10 0.45
CA ALA A 34 -4.09 -3.83 0.66
C ALA A 34 -3.20 -4.47 -0.42
N ALA A 35 -2.13 -3.78 -0.78
CA ALA A 35 -0.99 -4.29 -1.53
C ALA A 35 0.29 -3.72 -0.91
N ILE A 36 1.31 -4.55 -0.78
CA ILE A 36 2.58 -4.25 -0.14
C ILE A 36 3.70 -4.56 -1.12
N GLY A 37 4.71 -3.71 -1.14
CA GLY A 37 5.95 -3.92 -1.87
C GLY A 37 7.14 -3.81 -0.93
N LEU A 38 8.14 -4.66 -1.16
CA LEU A 38 9.40 -4.68 -0.43
C LEU A 38 10.54 -4.93 -1.41
N LYS A 39 11.71 -4.35 -1.14
CA LYS A 39 12.93 -4.71 -1.86
C LYS A 39 14.11 -4.91 -0.92
N ASN A 40 14.99 -5.83 -1.28
CA ASN A 40 16.33 -5.91 -0.74
C ASN A 40 17.35 -5.60 -1.84
N LYS A 41 18.62 -6.01 -1.68
CA LYS A 41 19.67 -5.78 -2.70
C LYS A 41 19.54 -6.64 -3.95
N LYS A 42 18.79 -7.75 -3.91
CA LYS A 42 18.72 -8.76 -4.99
C LYS A 42 17.33 -8.98 -5.56
N TYR A 43 16.30 -8.73 -4.76
CA TYR A 43 14.91 -9.07 -5.04
C TYR A 43 14.00 -7.88 -4.72
N ALA A 44 12.93 -7.77 -5.50
CA ALA A 44 11.76 -6.99 -5.17
C ALA A 44 10.54 -7.91 -5.15
N ILE A 45 9.67 -7.73 -4.17
CA ILE A 45 8.47 -8.53 -4.00
C ILE A 45 7.23 -7.66 -3.88
N LEU A 46 6.10 -8.22 -4.30
CA LEU A 46 4.77 -7.67 -4.13
C LEU A 46 3.89 -8.70 -3.42
N LEU A 47 3.10 -8.25 -2.45
CA LEU A 47 2.11 -9.04 -1.77
C LEU A 47 0.78 -8.33 -1.84
N ALA A 48 -0.27 -9.03 -2.25
CA ALA A 48 -1.59 -8.45 -2.40
C ALA A 48 -2.67 -9.29 -1.73
N LEU A 49 -3.54 -8.61 -0.98
CA LEU A 49 -4.76 -9.20 -0.44
C LEU A 49 -5.86 -9.13 -1.50
N LYS A 50 -6.27 -10.28 -2.02
CA LYS A 50 -7.40 -10.43 -2.93
C LYS A 50 -8.70 -10.48 -2.13
N ARG A 51 -9.77 -9.92 -2.71
CA ARG A 51 -11.13 -10.01 -2.17
C ARG A 51 -11.97 -10.85 -3.12
N SER A 52 -12.91 -11.59 -2.54
CA SER A 52 -14.02 -12.20 -3.26
C SER A 52 -15.31 -11.47 -2.87
N SER A 53 -16.25 -11.35 -3.81
CA SER A 53 -17.57 -10.75 -3.56
C SER A 53 -18.55 -11.72 -2.89
N GLY A 54 -18.17 -13.00 -2.73
CA GLY A 54 -18.96 -14.03 -2.09
C GLY A 54 -18.39 -15.43 -2.35
N GLU A 55 -18.97 -16.46 -1.74
CA GLU A 55 -18.45 -17.84 -1.85
C GLU A 55 -18.44 -18.39 -3.28
N LEU A 56 -19.39 -17.96 -4.11
CA LEU A 56 -19.49 -18.38 -5.50
C LEU A 56 -18.60 -17.57 -6.46
N ALA A 57 -17.94 -16.52 -5.96
CA ALA A 57 -17.14 -15.63 -6.79
C ALA A 57 -15.66 -15.98 -6.72
N SER A 58 -14.98 -15.86 -7.86
CA SER A 58 -13.53 -15.96 -7.94
C SER A 58 -12.88 -14.73 -7.30
N TYR A 59 -11.71 -14.94 -6.68
CA TYR A 59 -10.89 -13.85 -6.18
C TYR A 59 -10.39 -12.95 -7.32
N GLN A 60 -10.53 -11.64 -7.14
CA GLN A 60 -10.05 -10.68 -8.13
C GLN A 60 -8.53 -10.58 -8.09
N LYS A 61 -7.87 -10.76 -9.24
CA LYS A 61 -6.42 -10.63 -9.39
C LYS A 61 -5.97 -9.18 -9.16
N LYS A 62 -4.86 -9.02 -8.46
CA LYS A 62 -4.28 -7.72 -8.10
C LYS A 62 -2.84 -7.52 -8.54
N LEU A 63 -2.13 -8.61 -8.82
CA LEU A 63 -0.81 -8.58 -9.40
C LEU A 63 -0.93 -8.78 -10.90
N ILE A 64 -0.17 -8.00 -11.67
CA ILE A 64 -0.19 -8.03 -13.13
C ILE A 64 1.26 -8.04 -13.62
N LYS A 65 1.64 -9.08 -14.37
CA LYS A 65 2.92 -9.12 -15.10
C LYS A 65 2.90 -8.10 -16.24
N ILE A 66 3.91 -7.24 -16.28
CA ILE A 66 4.09 -6.23 -17.33
C ILE A 66 5.10 -6.74 -18.36
N ASP A 67 6.25 -7.20 -17.88
CA ASP A 67 7.30 -7.78 -18.69
C ASP A 67 8.02 -8.87 -17.88
N ASP A 68 9.02 -9.53 -18.47
CA ASP A 68 9.78 -10.57 -17.77
C ASP A 68 10.51 -10.04 -16.54
N HIS A 69 11.03 -8.83 -16.56
CA HIS A 69 11.74 -8.22 -15.44
C HIS A 69 10.87 -7.30 -14.57
N MET A 70 9.54 -7.28 -14.77
CA MET A 70 8.68 -6.25 -14.18
C MET A 70 7.23 -6.68 -13.94
N GLY A 71 6.70 -6.31 -12.77
CA GLY A 71 5.31 -6.51 -12.41
C GLY A 71 4.73 -5.36 -11.59
N ILE A 72 3.40 -5.33 -11.51
CA ILE A 72 2.69 -4.32 -10.73
C ILE A 72 1.69 -4.94 -9.76
N GLY A 73 1.50 -4.28 -8.62
CA GLY A 73 0.42 -4.49 -7.68
C GLY A 73 -0.50 -3.27 -7.68
N ILE A 74 -1.81 -3.48 -7.59
CA ILE A 74 -2.80 -2.41 -7.79
C ILE A 74 -3.66 -2.21 -6.53
N ALA A 75 -4.07 -0.98 -6.25
CA ALA A 75 -5.15 -0.67 -5.31
C ALA A 75 -6.04 0.45 -5.85
N GLY A 76 -7.36 0.29 -5.76
CA GLY A 76 -8.35 1.22 -6.31
C GLY A 76 -9.08 0.64 -7.52
N LEU A 77 -9.38 1.47 -8.52
CA LEU A 77 -10.18 1.10 -9.70
C LEU A 77 -9.40 0.19 -10.64
N THR A 78 -9.85 -1.07 -10.75
CA THR A 78 -9.20 -2.09 -11.60
C THR A 78 -9.32 -1.81 -13.10
N SER A 79 -10.34 -1.07 -13.53
CA SER A 79 -10.48 -0.60 -14.91
C SER A 79 -9.33 0.33 -15.32
N ASP A 80 -8.99 1.28 -14.46
CA ASP A 80 -7.88 2.22 -14.68
C ASP A 80 -6.53 1.47 -14.64
N ALA A 81 -6.40 0.52 -13.72
CA ALA A 81 -5.23 -0.36 -13.65
C ALA A 81 -5.02 -1.13 -14.96
N ARG A 82 -6.10 -1.56 -15.62
CA ARG A 82 -6.03 -2.25 -16.92
C ARG A 82 -5.54 -1.33 -18.04
N VAL A 83 -5.98 -0.07 -18.04
CA VAL A 83 -5.50 0.94 -19.00
C VAL A 83 -4.01 1.20 -18.82
N LEU A 84 -3.56 1.39 -17.58
CA LEU A 84 -2.15 1.66 -17.28
C LEU A 84 -1.27 0.43 -17.54
N SER A 85 -1.68 -0.77 -17.14
CA SER A 85 -0.90 -1.99 -17.43
C SER A 85 -0.76 -2.28 -18.92
N ASN A 86 -1.80 -2.05 -19.73
CA ASN A 86 -1.69 -2.20 -21.19
C ASN A 86 -0.75 -1.15 -21.80
N PHE A 87 -0.78 0.08 -21.29
CA PHE A 87 0.19 1.10 -21.67
C PHE A 87 1.61 0.67 -21.32
N MET A 88 1.85 0.19 -20.10
CA MET A 88 3.17 -0.28 -19.67
C MET A 88 3.69 -1.44 -20.52
N ARG A 89 2.85 -2.43 -20.82
CA ARG A 89 3.20 -3.54 -21.72
C ARG A 89 3.60 -3.05 -23.10
N THR A 90 2.86 -2.08 -23.62
CA THR A 90 3.16 -1.50 -24.95
C THR A 90 4.51 -0.80 -24.95
N GLU A 91 4.81 0.01 -23.93
CA GLU A 91 6.11 0.68 -23.80
C GLU A 91 7.27 -0.31 -23.57
N ALA A 92 7.05 -1.37 -22.78
CA ALA A 92 8.05 -2.42 -22.57
C ALA A 92 8.37 -3.17 -23.86
N MET A 93 7.34 -3.63 -24.60
CA MET A 93 7.50 -4.27 -25.90
C MET A 93 8.17 -3.35 -26.92
N ARG A 94 7.82 -2.06 -26.91
CA ARG A 94 8.44 -1.05 -27.76
C ARG A 94 9.93 -0.93 -27.48
N SER A 95 10.35 -0.90 -26.21
CA SER A 95 11.78 -0.85 -25.85
C SER A 95 12.54 -2.07 -26.38
N LYS A 96 11.99 -3.27 -26.16
CA LYS A 96 12.57 -4.52 -26.67
C LYS A 96 12.69 -4.50 -28.20
N MET A 97 11.65 -4.04 -28.90
CA MET A 97 11.65 -3.98 -30.37
C MET A 97 12.64 -2.95 -30.96
N LEU A 98 12.76 -1.76 -30.34
CA LEU A 98 13.61 -0.69 -30.88
C LEU A 98 15.07 -0.78 -30.44
N TYR A 99 15.33 -1.27 -29.23
CA TYR A 99 16.64 -1.18 -28.60
C TYR A 99 17.21 -2.55 -28.18
N ASP A 100 16.47 -3.63 -28.42
CA ASP A 100 16.84 -5.00 -28.02
C ASP A 100 17.22 -5.11 -26.53
N ARG A 101 16.53 -4.34 -25.68
CA ARG A 101 16.76 -4.34 -24.23
C ARG A 101 15.49 -4.15 -23.41
N PRO A 102 15.43 -4.76 -22.21
CA PRO A 102 14.37 -4.48 -21.25
C PRO A 102 14.25 -2.99 -20.93
N LEU A 103 13.02 -2.52 -20.70
CA LEU A 103 12.77 -1.13 -20.37
C LEU A 103 13.19 -0.85 -18.91
N PRO A 104 14.09 0.10 -18.62
CA PRO A 104 14.47 0.44 -17.25
C PRO A 104 13.26 0.84 -16.40
N VAL A 105 13.21 0.40 -15.13
CA VAL A 105 11.99 0.54 -14.30
C VAL A 105 11.66 2.00 -14.06
N GLN A 106 12.67 2.83 -13.81
CA GLN A 106 12.49 4.28 -13.64
C GLN A 106 11.86 4.95 -14.87
N ARG A 107 12.19 4.48 -16.08
CA ARG A 107 11.67 5.07 -17.33
C ARG A 107 10.18 4.81 -17.50
N ILE A 108 9.71 3.60 -17.19
CA ILE A 108 8.27 3.32 -17.28
C ILE A 108 7.49 4.09 -16.22
N VAL A 109 8.04 4.23 -15.02
CA VAL A 109 7.39 4.98 -13.94
C VAL A 109 7.26 6.46 -14.30
N ALA A 110 8.31 7.06 -14.88
CA ALA A 110 8.22 8.43 -15.42
C ALA A 110 7.15 8.56 -16.52
N ALA A 111 7.08 7.59 -17.45
CA ALA A 111 6.05 7.59 -18.49
C ALA A 111 4.62 7.46 -17.93
N ILE A 112 4.44 6.71 -16.83
CA ILE A 112 3.16 6.63 -16.10
C ILE A 112 2.84 7.97 -15.43
N ALA A 113 3.82 8.60 -14.79
CA ALA A 113 3.66 9.90 -14.14
C ALA A 113 3.17 10.95 -15.14
N ASP A 114 3.83 11.05 -16.29
CA ASP A 114 3.44 11.97 -17.37
C ASP A 114 2.04 11.66 -17.89
N LYS A 115 1.73 10.38 -18.11
CA LYS A 115 0.40 9.94 -18.57
C LYS A 115 -0.69 10.25 -17.54
N ALA A 116 -0.41 10.10 -16.25
CA ALA A 116 -1.34 10.39 -15.16
C ALA A 116 -1.56 11.90 -15.00
N GLN A 117 -0.49 12.68 -15.11
CA GLN A 117 -0.54 14.14 -15.02
C GLN A 117 -1.49 14.75 -16.06
N VAL A 118 -1.46 14.26 -17.30
CA VAL A 118 -2.34 14.80 -18.37
C VAL A 118 -3.82 14.72 -17.95
N ASN A 119 -4.19 13.67 -17.25
CA ASN A 119 -5.54 13.44 -16.75
C ASN A 119 -5.92 14.28 -15.52
N THR A 120 -4.97 14.99 -14.89
CA THR A 120 -5.22 15.91 -13.77
C THR A 120 -5.32 17.37 -14.22
N GLN A 121 -5.03 17.68 -15.49
CA GLN A 121 -5.02 19.05 -16.00
C GLN A 121 -6.00 19.30 -17.17
N GLN A 122 -6.31 18.27 -17.95
CA GLN A 122 -7.20 18.43 -19.11
C GLN A 122 -8.68 18.35 -18.71
N TYR A 123 -9.43 19.40 -19.08
CA TYR A 123 -10.89 19.44 -18.93
C TYR A 123 -11.57 18.23 -19.59
N GLY A 124 -12.57 17.67 -18.91
CA GLY A 124 -13.34 16.52 -19.41
C GLY A 124 -12.63 15.17 -19.30
N ARG A 125 -11.40 15.14 -18.75
CA ARG A 125 -10.76 13.91 -18.27
C ARG A 125 -10.90 13.79 -16.76
N ARG A 126 -10.69 12.59 -16.25
CA ARG A 126 -10.60 12.34 -14.81
C ARG A 126 -9.26 11.71 -14.43
N PRO A 127 -8.74 11.94 -13.21
CA PRO A 127 -7.56 11.27 -12.73
C PRO A 127 -7.80 9.76 -12.68
N TYR A 128 -6.73 8.98 -12.78
CA TYR A 128 -6.81 7.55 -12.59
C TYR A 128 -7.10 7.26 -11.11
N GLY A 129 -8.15 6.51 -10.80
CA GLY A 129 -8.52 6.16 -9.43
C GLY A 129 -7.78 4.93 -8.90
N VAL A 130 -6.50 4.78 -9.26
CA VAL A 130 -5.67 3.62 -8.92
C VAL A 130 -4.29 4.06 -8.45
N GLY A 131 -3.81 3.44 -7.38
CA GLY A 131 -2.41 3.46 -6.97
C GLY A 131 -1.72 2.21 -7.46
N LEU A 132 -0.49 2.35 -7.96
CA LEU A 132 0.33 1.25 -8.43
C LEU A 132 1.55 1.10 -7.53
N LEU A 133 1.87 -0.14 -7.17
CA LEU A 133 3.21 -0.52 -6.75
C LEU A 133 3.88 -1.21 -7.94
N VAL A 134 4.98 -0.65 -8.43
CA VAL A 134 5.74 -1.19 -9.55
C VAL A 134 7.03 -1.79 -9.00
N ILE A 135 7.23 -3.09 -9.24
CA ILE A 135 8.51 -3.74 -8.99
C ILE A 135 9.16 -4.14 -10.29
N GLY A 136 10.48 -4.09 -10.31
CA GLY A 136 11.26 -4.65 -11.40
C GLY A 136 12.71 -4.80 -11.02
N HIS A 137 13.45 -5.56 -11.81
CA HIS A 137 14.89 -5.70 -11.68
C HIS A 137 15.53 -5.25 -13.00
N ASP A 138 16.40 -4.25 -12.94
CA ASP A 138 17.18 -3.81 -14.10
C ASP A 138 18.69 -3.80 -13.80
N GLU A 139 19.50 -3.20 -14.68
CA GLU A 139 20.96 -3.15 -14.54
C GLU A 139 21.41 -2.46 -13.24
N THR A 140 20.57 -1.61 -12.65
CA THR A 140 20.87 -0.94 -11.38
C THR A 140 20.36 -1.69 -10.14
N GLY A 141 19.71 -2.84 -10.37
CA GLY A 141 19.24 -3.76 -9.34
C GLY A 141 17.71 -3.77 -9.19
N PRO A 142 17.20 -4.23 -8.03
CA PRO A 142 15.76 -4.25 -7.75
C PRO A 142 15.22 -2.87 -7.39
N HIS A 143 14.04 -2.57 -7.93
CA HIS A 143 13.31 -1.34 -7.71
C HIS A 143 11.91 -1.58 -7.18
N LEU A 144 11.43 -0.63 -6.37
CA LEU A 144 10.06 -0.55 -5.90
C LEU A 144 9.63 0.91 -6.01
N PHE A 145 8.66 1.17 -6.86
CA PHE A 145 8.05 2.49 -7.01
C PHE A 145 6.59 2.46 -6.61
N GLU A 146 6.13 3.54 -5.98
CA GLU A 146 4.71 3.83 -5.82
C GLU A 146 4.32 4.93 -6.81
N CYS A 147 3.21 4.73 -7.51
CA CYS A 147 2.63 5.71 -8.43
C CYS A 147 1.23 6.07 -7.95
N SER A 148 1.04 7.33 -7.59
CA SER A 148 -0.23 7.86 -7.07
C SER A 148 -1.08 8.48 -8.20
N PRO A 149 -2.43 8.50 -8.06
CA PRO A 149 -3.35 9.26 -8.92
C PRO A 149 -2.98 10.73 -9.16
N SER A 150 -2.23 11.35 -8.24
CA SER A 150 -1.74 12.73 -8.36
C SER A 150 -0.67 12.92 -9.45
N GLY A 151 -0.16 11.84 -10.04
CA GLY A 151 0.98 11.87 -10.96
C GLY A 151 2.33 11.88 -10.27
N THR A 152 2.37 11.81 -8.93
CA THR A 152 3.61 11.67 -8.16
C THR A 152 4.02 10.21 -8.14
N CYS A 153 5.31 9.96 -8.38
CA CYS A 153 5.91 8.64 -8.25
C CYS A 153 7.18 8.71 -7.42
N PHE A 154 7.32 7.82 -6.45
CA PHE A 154 8.47 7.78 -5.55
C PHE A 154 9.05 6.37 -5.46
N GLU A 155 10.37 6.29 -5.34
CA GLU A 155 11.06 5.03 -5.03
C GLU A 155 11.05 4.78 -3.53
N TYR A 156 10.81 3.52 -3.13
CA TYR A 156 10.73 3.12 -1.74
C TYR A 156 11.58 1.88 -1.45
N HIS A 157 12.02 1.75 -0.19
CA HIS A 157 12.54 0.48 0.34
C HIS A 157 11.39 -0.51 0.61
N ALA A 158 10.28 0.03 1.09
CA ALA A 158 9.07 -0.69 1.46
C ALA A 158 7.88 0.26 1.35
N MET A 159 6.74 -0.20 0.84
CA MET A 159 5.54 0.61 0.75
C MET A 159 4.27 -0.25 0.83
N SER A 160 3.21 0.32 1.39
CA SER A 160 1.87 -0.28 1.44
C SER A 160 0.81 0.71 0.95
N ILE A 161 -0.06 0.25 0.06
CA ILE A 161 -1.22 0.99 -0.48
C ILE A 161 -2.52 0.22 -0.25
N GLY A 162 -3.65 0.93 -0.31
CA GLY A 162 -4.98 0.35 -0.13
C GLY A 162 -5.50 0.42 1.31
N ALA A 163 -6.58 -0.32 1.57
CA ALA A 163 -7.31 -0.29 2.83
C ALA A 163 -6.45 -0.77 3.99
N ARG A 164 -6.47 -0.01 5.09
CA ARG A 164 -5.71 -0.29 6.32
C ARG A 164 -4.19 -0.44 6.10
N SER A 165 -3.65 0.20 5.05
CA SER A 165 -2.21 0.18 4.77
C SER A 165 -1.37 0.82 5.88
N GLN A 166 -1.94 1.68 6.72
CA GLN A 166 -1.20 2.35 7.79
C GLN A 166 -0.59 1.36 8.79
N SER A 167 -1.32 0.30 9.16
CA SER A 167 -0.82 -0.76 10.05
C SER A 167 0.39 -1.48 9.45
N ALA A 168 0.33 -1.79 8.16
CA ALA A 168 1.48 -2.34 7.44
C ALA A 168 2.65 -1.35 7.41
N LYS A 169 2.42 -0.06 7.14
CA LYS A 169 3.48 0.96 7.13
C LYS A 169 4.22 1.02 8.46
N THR A 170 3.51 1.01 9.58
CA THR A 170 4.12 1.01 10.92
C THR A 170 5.03 -0.21 11.14
N TYR A 171 4.61 -1.39 10.69
CA TYR A 171 5.45 -2.58 10.74
C TYR A 171 6.70 -2.43 9.86
N LEU A 172 6.52 -1.97 8.62
CA LEU A 172 7.59 -1.79 7.64
C LEU A 172 8.63 -0.76 8.08
N GLU A 173 8.19 0.37 8.63
CA GLU A 173 9.05 1.43 9.18
C GLU A 173 9.90 0.94 10.35
N SER A 174 9.43 -0.04 11.11
CA SER A 174 10.17 -0.59 12.25
C SER A 174 11.27 -1.57 11.83
N HIS A 175 11.16 -2.21 10.65
CA HIS A 175 12.05 -3.30 10.23
C HIS A 175 12.82 -3.00 8.93
N TYR A 176 12.62 -1.85 8.27
CA TYR A 176 13.16 -1.61 6.91
C TYR A 176 14.69 -1.71 6.80
N GLN A 177 15.41 -1.50 7.91
CA GLN A 177 16.87 -1.58 7.93
C GLN A 177 17.38 -3.02 7.77
N GLU A 178 16.56 -4.01 8.17
CA GLU A 178 16.89 -5.43 8.12
C GLU A 178 16.78 -5.97 6.68
N PHE A 179 15.81 -5.46 5.91
CA PHE A 179 15.46 -5.96 4.56
C PHE A 179 16.66 -6.04 3.63
N ALA A 180 17.57 -5.06 3.66
CA ALA A 180 18.65 -4.94 2.68
C ALA A 180 19.54 -6.19 2.56
N ASN A 181 19.73 -6.95 3.64
CA ASN A 181 20.61 -8.12 3.68
C ASN A 181 19.86 -9.45 3.90
N GLU A 182 18.54 -9.41 3.95
CA GLU A 182 17.72 -10.61 4.16
C GLU A 182 17.68 -11.54 2.96
N SER A 183 17.42 -12.82 3.23
CA SER A 183 17.11 -13.79 2.19
C SER A 183 15.73 -13.52 1.58
N LEU A 184 15.45 -14.11 0.41
CA LEU A 184 14.12 -13.99 -0.22
C LEU A 184 12.99 -14.46 0.71
N ASN A 185 13.20 -15.57 1.42
CA ASN A 185 12.18 -16.14 2.31
C ASN A 185 11.89 -15.23 3.51
N GLU A 186 12.93 -14.63 4.10
CA GLU A 186 12.77 -13.67 5.19
C GLU A 186 12.06 -12.40 4.70
N LEU A 187 12.45 -11.88 3.54
CA LEU A 187 11.79 -10.72 2.94
C LEU A 187 10.29 -10.98 2.69
N VAL A 188 9.95 -12.17 2.19
CA VAL A 188 8.55 -12.60 2.02
C VAL A 188 7.84 -12.72 3.37
N ARG A 189 8.50 -13.27 4.40
CA ARG A 189 7.94 -13.35 5.76
C ARG A 189 7.61 -11.97 6.32
N HIS A 190 8.51 -10.99 6.21
CA HIS A 190 8.24 -9.60 6.62
C HIS A 190 7.07 -9.00 5.85
N GLY A 191 6.98 -9.24 4.54
CA GLY A 191 5.87 -8.76 3.74
C GLY A 191 4.53 -9.40 4.12
N LEU A 192 4.52 -10.71 4.39
CA LEU A 192 3.34 -11.43 4.81
C LEU A 192 2.88 -10.99 6.20
N GLN A 193 3.82 -10.73 7.11
CA GLN A 193 3.54 -10.16 8.42
C GLN A 193 2.88 -8.78 8.28
N ALA A 194 3.47 -7.89 7.48
CA ALA A 194 2.90 -6.59 7.19
C ALA A 194 1.50 -6.70 6.55
N LEU A 195 1.29 -7.65 5.64
CA LEU A 195 -0.02 -7.88 5.00
C LEU A 195 -1.05 -8.36 6.01
N ARG A 196 -0.67 -9.25 6.92
CA ARG A 196 -1.55 -9.75 7.98
C ARG A 196 -2.04 -8.62 8.88
N ASP A 197 -1.19 -7.64 9.19
CA ASP A 197 -1.57 -6.48 10.01
C ASP A 197 -2.61 -5.57 9.32
N THR A 198 -2.85 -5.76 8.00
CA THR A 198 -3.94 -5.09 7.26
C THR A 198 -5.26 -5.85 7.27
N LEU A 199 -5.35 -7.03 7.88
CA LEU A 199 -6.59 -7.83 7.93
C LEU A 199 -7.59 -7.30 8.97
N GLN A 200 -8.85 -7.74 8.86
CA GLN A 200 -9.83 -7.54 9.93
C GLN A 200 -9.53 -8.49 11.09
N GLN A 201 -10.12 -8.21 12.25
CA GLN A 201 -10.18 -9.19 13.33
C GLN A 201 -10.78 -10.50 12.79
N ASP A 202 -10.21 -11.62 13.21
CA ASP A 202 -10.61 -13.00 12.84
C ASP A 202 -10.40 -13.40 11.37
N SER A 203 -9.75 -12.57 10.56
CA SER A 203 -9.31 -12.95 9.21
C SER A 203 -7.86 -13.41 9.19
N GLU A 204 -7.58 -14.45 8.41
CA GLU A 204 -6.24 -15.01 8.22
C GLU A 204 -5.82 -14.98 6.74
N LEU A 205 -4.50 -14.99 6.50
CA LEU A 205 -3.94 -15.14 5.16
C LEU A 205 -4.02 -16.61 4.75
N ASN A 206 -4.46 -16.86 3.52
CA ASN A 206 -4.55 -18.19 2.94
C ASN A 206 -4.21 -18.16 1.43
N ILE A 207 -4.10 -19.34 0.84
CA ILE A 207 -3.74 -19.53 -0.57
C ILE A 207 -4.71 -18.87 -1.57
N HIS A 208 -5.95 -18.62 -1.15
CA HIS A 208 -6.98 -18.05 -2.02
C HIS A 208 -7.01 -16.52 -1.96
N ASN A 209 -6.80 -15.94 -0.78
CA ASN A 209 -6.88 -14.49 -0.57
C ASN A 209 -5.52 -13.78 -0.72
N THR A 210 -4.41 -14.51 -0.83
CA THR A 210 -3.08 -13.93 -0.94
C THR A 210 -2.48 -14.19 -2.33
N SER A 211 -1.64 -13.27 -2.79
CA SER A 211 -0.91 -13.34 -4.05
C SER A 211 0.47 -12.76 -3.82
N LEU A 212 1.51 -13.47 -4.30
CA LEU A 212 2.91 -13.08 -4.16
C LEU A 212 3.53 -12.90 -5.54
N GLY A 213 4.14 -11.75 -5.79
CA GLY A 213 4.93 -11.47 -6.98
C GLY A 213 6.39 -11.33 -6.60
N ILE A 214 7.30 -11.97 -7.33
CA ILE A 214 8.75 -11.91 -7.04
C ILE A 214 9.50 -11.66 -8.34
N VAL A 215 10.47 -10.75 -8.29
CA VAL A 215 11.48 -10.53 -9.32
C VAL A 215 12.86 -10.35 -8.68
N GLY A 216 13.92 -10.77 -9.36
CA GLY A 216 15.28 -10.61 -8.87
C GLY A 216 16.35 -10.84 -9.93
N GLU A 217 17.60 -10.85 -9.50
CA GLU A 217 18.77 -11.05 -10.38
C GLU A 217 18.76 -12.39 -11.12
N ASP A 218 18.29 -13.45 -10.45
CA ASP A 218 18.29 -14.83 -10.92
C ASP A 218 16.92 -15.33 -11.38
N ARG A 219 15.91 -14.45 -11.41
CA ARG A 219 14.54 -14.83 -11.73
C ARG A 219 13.71 -13.72 -12.36
N ASP A 220 12.99 -14.10 -13.41
CA ASP A 220 11.94 -13.28 -13.98
C ASP A 220 10.78 -13.07 -12.99
N PHE A 221 10.01 -12.02 -13.23
CA PHE A 221 8.79 -11.70 -12.52
C PHE A 221 7.77 -12.84 -12.67
N GLU A 222 7.49 -13.45 -11.53
CA GLU A 222 6.55 -14.56 -11.39
C GLU A 222 5.49 -14.23 -10.34
N ILE A 223 4.25 -14.61 -10.62
CA ILE A 223 3.14 -14.51 -9.69
C ILE A 223 2.85 -15.90 -9.13
N ILE A 224 3.03 -16.06 -7.82
CA ILE A 224 2.82 -17.28 -7.04
C ILE A 224 1.46 -17.20 -6.34
N GLU A 225 0.58 -18.13 -6.66
CA GLU A 225 -0.76 -18.27 -6.10
C GLU A 225 -1.12 -19.76 -5.89
N GLY A 226 -2.14 -20.04 -5.09
CA GLY A 226 -2.62 -21.41 -4.87
C GLY A 226 -1.64 -22.22 -4.03
N GLU A 227 -1.50 -23.52 -4.33
CA GLU A 227 -0.71 -24.46 -3.52
C GLU A 227 0.77 -24.06 -3.40
N ALA A 228 1.34 -23.48 -4.46
CA ALA A 228 2.73 -23.01 -4.44
C ALA A 228 2.98 -21.89 -3.41
N LEU A 229 1.94 -21.16 -3.02
CA LEU A 229 2.03 -20.11 -2.00
C LEU A 229 2.11 -20.68 -0.58
N GLN A 230 1.67 -21.93 -0.36
CA GLN A 230 1.60 -22.52 0.98
C GLN A 230 2.97 -22.53 1.68
N VAL A 231 4.04 -22.84 0.94
CA VAL A 231 5.42 -22.86 1.45
C VAL A 231 5.82 -21.52 2.08
N TYR A 232 5.35 -20.41 1.51
CA TYR A 232 5.62 -19.08 2.05
C TYR A 232 4.70 -18.70 3.21
N LEU A 233 3.45 -19.14 3.19
CA LEU A 233 2.52 -18.92 4.30
C LEU A 233 2.96 -19.65 5.57
N ASP A 234 3.56 -20.83 5.43
CA ASP A 234 4.09 -21.61 6.55
C ASP A 234 5.25 -20.89 7.27
N LEU A 235 5.95 -19.98 6.58
CA LEU A 235 7.00 -19.13 7.18
C LEU A 235 6.46 -18.16 8.24
N LEU A 236 5.15 -17.91 8.29
CA LEU A 236 4.52 -17.12 9.35
C LEU A 236 4.39 -17.86 10.69
N GLY A 237 4.73 -19.16 10.75
CA GLY A 237 4.47 -20.07 11.87
C GLY A 237 4.89 -19.60 13.27
N GLU A 238 3.99 -19.90 14.23
CA GLU A 238 3.98 -19.78 15.72
C GLU A 238 4.54 -18.56 16.47
N GLU A 239 5.60 -17.87 16.02
CA GLU A 239 6.21 -16.80 16.84
C GLU A 239 5.27 -15.60 17.09
N THR A 240 4.33 -15.37 16.18
CA THR A 240 3.44 -14.20 16.24
C THR A 240 2.14 -14.39 16.99
N GLY A 241 1.83 -15.62 17.43
CA GLY A 241 0.77 -15.84 18.43
C GLY A 241 1.12 -15.22 19.80
N ARG A 242 2.42 -15.03 20.09
CA ARG A 242 2.92 -14.45 21.34
C ARG A 242 2.85 -12.93 21.36
N THR A 243 3.18 -12.24 20.27
CA THR A 243 3.19 -10.77 20.20
C THR A 243 1.79 -10.16 20.34
N ARG A 244 0.75 -10.89 19.90
CA ARG A 244 -0.65 -10.48 20.09
C ARG A 244 -1.13 -10.67 21.54
N ARG A 245 -0.61 -11.66 22.27
CA ARG A 245 -0.93 -11.89 23.69
C ARG A 245 -0.18 -10.95 24.64
N SER A 246 1.06 -10.59 24.32
CA SER A 246 1.84 -9.65 25.14
C SER A 246 1.30 -8.22 25.05
N ALA A 247 0.80 -7.77 23.89
CA ALA A 247 0.17 -6.46 23.76
C ALA A 247 -1.20 -6.35 24.50
N ALA A 248 -1.95 -7.45 24.60
CA ALA A 248 -3.22 -7.48 25.34
C ALA A 248 -3.05 -7.57 26.87
N GLY A 249 -1.85 -7.92 27.37
CA GLY A 249 -1.58 -8.09 28.80
C GLY A 249 -1.19 -6.81 29.54
N VAL A 250 -0.92 -5.70 28.84
CA VAL A 250 -0.39 -4.46 29.47
C VAL A 250 -1.49 -3.44 29.76
N SER A 251 -2.73 -3.63 29.30
CA SER A 251 -3.81 -2.64 29.46
C SER A 251 -4.80 -2.91 30.61
N ALA A 252 -4.53 -3.86 31.50
CA ALA A 252 -5.51 -4.30 32.51
C ALA A 252 -5.12 -4.12 33.98
N SER A 253 -3.94 -3.58 34.31
CA SER A 253 -3.51 -3.47 35.72
C SER A 253 -3.37 -2.06 36.31
N ASP A 254 -3.54 -0.97 35.53
CA ASP A 254 -3.25 0.40 36.01
C ASP A 254 -4.45 1.36 36.09
N SER A 255 -5.69 0.86 36.12
CA SER A 255 -6.89 1.73 36.24
C SER A 255 -7.78 1.49 37.46
N VAL A 256 -7.32 0.76 38.47
CA VAL A 256 -8.10 0.52 39.70
C VAL A 256 -7.35 0.98 40.94
N ALA A 257 -7.01 2.28 41.02
CA ALA A 257 -6.47 2.87 42.24
C ALA A 257 -6.62 4.40 42.31
N ALA A 258 -7.81 4.97 42.03
CA ALA A 258 -8.05 6.38 42.35
C ALA A 258 -9.55 6.75 42.32
N GLU A 259 -10.40 6.15 43.16
CA GLU A 259 -11.67 6.81 43.54
C GLU A 259 -12.22 6.21 44.83
N GLY A 260 -12.05 6.95 45.93
CA GLY A 260 -12.52 6.54 47.25
C GLY A 260 -12.19 7.54 48.35
N GLN A 261 -13.15 8.41 48.65
CA GLN A 261 -13.37 9.11 49.92
C GLN A 261 -12.46 10.28 50.31
N ARG A 262 -12.98 11.51 50.16
CA ARG A 262 -12.91 12.55 51.21
C ARG A 262 -14.21 13.36 51.25
N THR A 263 -14.93 13.27 52.36
CA THR A 263 -16.07 14.10 52.76
C THR A 263 -15.75 14.81 54.08
N GLY A 264 -16.13 16.10 54.17
CA GLY A 264 -16.23 16.93 55.39
C GLY A 264 -14.94 17.68 55.77
N GLU A 265 -14.92 18.94 56.21
CA GLU A 265 -15.96 19.91 56.61
C GLU A 265 -15.35 21.33 56.71
N ALA A 266 -16.13 22.33 56.29
CA ALA A 266 -16.42 23.65 56.86
C ALA A 266 -15.38 24.75 57.22
N SER A 267 -15.84 25.99 56.96
CA SER A 267 -15.44 27.35 57.40
C SER A 267 -14.32 28.03 56.59
N GLY A 268 -14.38 29.29 56.14
CA GLY A 268 -15.31 30.42 56.25
C GLY A 268 -14.59 31.69 55.74
N VAL A 269 -15.32 32.77 55.49
CA VAL A 269 -14.87 34.19 55.26
C VAL A 269 -14.69 34.66 53.79
N THR A 270 -15.77 35.28 53.29
CA THR A 270 -15.99 36.54 52.52
C THR A 270 -14.94 37.18 51.56
N PRO A 271 -15.42 38.02 50.60
CA PRO A 271 -14.79 38.26 49.29
C PRO A 271 -13.89 39.50 49.25
N MET A 272 -13.09 39.63 48.19
CA MET A 272 -12.45 40.89 47.83
C MET A 272 -12.44 41.07 46.31
N ASP A 273 -13.06 42.16 45.87
CA ASP A 273 -13.02 42.72 44.52
C ASP A 273 -11.58 42.93 44.01
N THR A 274 -11.39 42.88 42.69
CA THR A 274 -10.66 43.94 41.97
C THR A 274 -10.87 43.79 40.46
N ASP A 275 -11.29 44.91 39.87
CA ASP A 275 -11.47 45.18 38.44
C ASP A 275 -10.18 45.00 37.61
N ALA A 276 -10.35 44.53 36.37
CA ALA A 276 -9.79 45.09 35.13
C ALA A 276 -10.43 44.43 33.90
#